data_AF-A0A7Z0J815-F1
#
_entry.id   AF-A0A7Z0J815-F1
#
_cell.length_a   1.000
_cell.length_b   1.000
_cell.length_c   1.000
_cell.angle_alpha   90.00
_cell.angle_beta   90.00
_cell.angle_gamma   90.00
#
_symmetry.space_group_name_H-M   'P 1'
#
loop_
_entity.id
_entity.type
_entity.pdbx_description
1 polymer ?
#
loop_
_entity_poly.entity_id
_entity_poly.type
_entity_poly.pdbx_seq_one_letter_code
_entity_poly.pdbx_strand_id
1 'polypeptide(L)' 'MDRDANAVVVHSRPAGGRYLDRSEHPYGEAVPVPGVGIVLDTDALKDFAR' A
#
# COMPACT_ATOMS: atom_id res chain seq x y z
N MET A 1 1.33 -0.19 -6.19
CA MET A 1 1.88 -1.56 -6.22
C MET A 1 3.12 -1.50 -7.08
N ASP A 2 4.25 -1.86 -6.52
CA ASP A 2 5.54 -1.91 -7.18
C ASP A 2 5.96 -3.37 -7.26
N ARG A 3 5.98 -3.92 -8.48
CA ARG A 3 6.28 -5.34 -8.73
C ARG A 3 7.77 -5.63 -8.75
N ASP A 4 8.59 -4.61 -8.94
CA ASP A 4 10.05 -4.76 -8.95
C ASP A 4 10.58 -4.63 -7.52
N ALA A 5 9.96 -3.76 -6.70
CA ALA A 5 10.27 -3.62 -5.27
C ALA A 5 9.50 -4.60 -4.37
N ASN A 6 8.56 -5.38 -4.91
CA ASN A 6 7.69 -6.30 -4.15
C ASN A 6 6.93 -5.62 -2.99
N ALA A 7 6.39 -4.43 -3.26
CA ALA A 7 5.79 -3.58 -2.23
C ALA A 7 4.51 -2.87 -2.67
N VAL A 8 3.61 -2.64 -1.71
CA VAL A 8 2.50 -1.69 -1.82
C VAL A 8 2.91 -0.38 -1.16
N VAL A 9 2.73 0.73 -1.87
CA VAL A 9 2.87 2.08 -1.31
C VAL A 9 1.48 2.66 -1.09
N VAL A 10 1.18 3.05 0.15
CA VAL A 10 -0.05 3.74 0.54
C VAL A 10 0.22 5.23 0.62
N HIS A 11 -0.52 6.01 -0.16
CA HIS A 11 -0.55 7.47 -0.06
C HIS A 11 -1.80 7.90 0.70
N SER A 12 -1.65 8.67 1.76
CA SER A 12 -2.77 9.08 2.62
C SER A 12 -2.65 10.51 3.13
N ARG A 13 -3.62 10.94 3.96
CA ARG A 13 -3.77 12.32 4.44
C ARG A 13 -3.75 13.36 3.33
N PRO A 14 -4.80 13.42 2.49
CA PRO A 14 -4.91 14.43 1.45
C PRO A 14 -5.07 15.82 2.08
N ALA A 15 -4.23 16.77 1.69
CA ALA A 15 -4.32 18.17 2.09
C ALA A 15 -3.70 19.07 1.02
N GLY A 16 -4.39 20.15 0.65
CA GLY A 16 -3.87 21.14 -0.29
C GLY A 16 -3.50 20.57 -1.67
N GLY A 17 -4.29 19.62 -2.18
CA GLY A 17 -4.08 19.02 -3.51
C GLY A 17 -2.98 17.95 -3.59
N ARG A 18 -2.46 17.48 -2.45
CA ARG A 18 -1.46 16.41 -2.38
C ARG A 18 -1.73 15.45 -1.23
N TYR A 19 -1.11 14.27 -1.27
CA TYR A 19 -1.02 13.36 -0.13
C TYR A 19 0.19 13.73 0.72
N LEU A 20 0.01 13.81 2.03
CA LEU A 20 1.09 14.17 2.95
C LEU A 20 1.84 12.95 3.48
N ASP A 21 1.16 11.82 3.61
CA ASP A 21 1.73 10.60 4.16
C ASP A 21 1.98 9.59 3.05
N ARG A 22 3.11 8.89 3.17
CA ARG A 22 3.52 7.77 2.31
C ARG A 22 4.10 6.67 3.19
N SER A 23 3.50 5.48 3.15
CA SER A 23 4.05 4.29 3.79
C SER A 23 4.25 3.18 2.76
N GLU A 24 5.30 2.40 2.93
CA GLU A 24 5.66 1.29 2.04
C GLU A 24 5.59 -0.01 2.83
N HIS A 25 4.95 -1.01 2.23
CA HIS A 25 4.64 -2.28 2.86
C HIS A 25 5.02 -3.41 1.89
N PRO A 26 5.83 -4.40 2.31
CA PRO A 26 6.11 -5.56 1.48
C PRO A 26 4.82 -6.31 1.12
N TYR A 27 4.82 -6.99 -0.04
CA TYR A 27 3.76 -7.94 -0.36
C TYR A 27 3.69 -9.06 0.69
N GLY A 28 2.47 -9.47 1.04
CA GLY A 28 2.21 -10.40 2.14
C GLY A 28 1.83 -9.76 3.46
N GLU A 29 1.88 -8.43 3.56
CA GLU A 29 1.37 -7.73 4.72
C GLU A 29 -0.14 -7.49 4.61
N ALA A 30 -0.85 -7.58 5.73
CA ALA A 30 -2.21 -7.09 5.86
C ALA A 30 -2.15 -5.58 6.12
N VAL A 31 -2.34 -4.77 5.07
CA VAL A 31 -2.10 -3.32 5.11
C VAL A 31 -3.39 -2.57 5.43
N PRO A 32 -3.53 -1.96 6.63
CA PRO A 32 -4.68 -1.12 6.93
C PRO A 32 -4.62 0.15 6.09
N VAL A 33 -5.71 0.48 5.40
CA VAL A 33 -5.79 1.71 4.59
C VAL A 33 -6.40 2.82 5.44
N PRO A 34 -5.66 3.90 5.74
CA PRO A 34 -6.14 4.98 6.61
C PRO A 34 -7.40 5.66 6.06
N GLY A 35 -8.37 5.91 6.95
CA GLY A 35 -9.57 6.71 6.64
C GLY A 35 -10.72 5.97 5.96
N VAL A 36 -10.54 4.70 5.58
CA VAL A 36 -11.57 3.91 4.89
C VAL A 36 -11.99 2.65 5.65
N GLY A 37 -11.30 2.30 6.72
CA GLY A 37 -11.68 1.18 7.60
C GLY A 37 -11.53 -0.21 6.96
N ILE A 38 -10.77 -0.32 5.86
CA ILE A 38 -10.47 -1.58 5.19
C ILE A 38 -9.01 -1.99 5.43
N VAL A 39 -8.78 -3.29 5.36
CA VAL A 39 -7.44 -3.88 5.36
C VAL A 39 -7.24 -4.55 4.01
N LEU A 40 -6.14 -4.20 3.34
CA LEU A 40 -5.73 -4.82 2.10
C LEU A 40 -4.87 -6.03 2.43
N ASP A 41 -5.39 -7.23 2.17
CA ASP A 41 -4.58 -8.45 2.15
C ASP A 41 -3.74 -8.47 0.87
N THR A 42 -2.43 -8.46 1.04
CA THR A 42 -1.49 -8.40 -0.08
C THR A 42 -0.76 -9.73 -0.33
N ASP A 43 -1.18 -10.84 0.30
CA ASP A 43 -0.50 -12.12 0.13
C ASP A 43 -0.48 -12.61 -1.32
N ALA A 44 -1.61 -12.50 -2.01
CA ALA A 44 -1.74 -12.86 -3.42
C ALA A 44 -0.85 -12.01 -4.35
N LEU A 45 -0.32 -10.85 -3.91
CA LEU A 45 0.55 -10.03 -4.75
C LEU A 45 1.94 -10.63 -4.95
N LYS A 46 2.36 -11.56 -4.07
CA LYS A 46 3.64 -12.29 -4.20
C LYS A 46 3.72 -13.06 -5.51
N ASP A 47 2.60 -13.56 -6.02
CA ASP A 47 2.53 -14.31 -7.29
C ASP A 47 2.80 -13.43 -8.52
N PHE A 48 2.81 -12.10 -8.34
CA PHE A 48 2.99 -11.12 -9.41
C PHE A 48 4.30 -10.32 -9.29
N ALA A 49 5.14 -10.65 -8.31
CA ALA A 49 6.50 -10.13 -8.16
C ALA A 49 7.35 -10.38 -9.42
N ARG A 50 8.32 -9.49 -9.71
CA ARG A 50 9.25 -9.61 -10.84
C ARG A 50 10.70 -9.83 -10.40
#